data_AF-A0A1I3YCP1-F1
#
_entry.id   AF-A0A1I3YCP1-F1
#
_cell.length_a   1.000
_cell.length_b   1.000
_cell.length_c   1.000
_cell.angle_alpha   90.00
_cell.angle_beta   90.00
_cell.angle_gamma   90.00
#
_symmetry.space_group_name_H-M   'P 1'
#
loop_
_entity.id
_entity.type
_entity.pdbx_description
1 polymer ?
#
loop_
_entity_poly.entity_id
_entity_poly.type
_entity_poly.pdbx_seq_one_letter_code
_entity_poly.pdbx_strand_id
1 'polypeptide(L)' 'MAKAEVPAQPVAALGDVVAYIDRNGREQEGEIICIEANWRKGHPPSIGYTVRHPTYRNGMFHTTADSFVKVLP' A
#
# COMPACT_ATOMS: atom_id res chain seq x y z
N MET A 1 31.53 6.39 -6.62
CA MET A 1 30.43 7.34 -6.36
C MET A 1 29.31 6.56 -5.70
N ALA A 2 28.96 6.86 -4.45
CA ALA A 2 27.82 6.24 -3.80
C ALA A 2 26.56 6.64 -4.58
N LYS A 3 25.77 5.64 -5.01
CA LYS A 3 24.48 5.86 -5.67
C LYS A 3 23.61 6.62 -4.67
N ALA A 4 23.25 7.86 -4.98
CA ALA A 4 22.37 8.64 -4.11
C ALA A 4 21.12 7.80 -3.82
N GLU A 5 20.90 7.46 -2.54
CA GLU A 5 19.69 6.76 -2.13
C GLU A 5 18.51 7.68 -2.46
N VAL A 6 17.65 7.24 -3.37
CA VAL A 6 16.42 7.97 -3.69
C VAL A 6 15.59 7.97 -2.41
N PRO A 7 15.24 9.15 -1.86
CA PRO A 7 14.42 9.21 -0.67
C PRO A 7 13.10 8.48 -0.92
N ALA A 8 12.70 7.61 0.00
CA ALA A 8 11.40 6.96 -0.07
C ALA A 8 10.32 8.03 0.11
N GLN A 9 9.62 8.36 -0.97
CA GLN A 9 8.54 9.34 -0.96
C GLN A 9 7.21 8.63 -1.17
N PRO A 10 6.16 9.03 -0.45
CA PRO A 10 4.82 8.55 -0.75
C PRO A 10 4.41 9.00 -2.15
N VAL A 11 3.77 8.11 -2.89
CA VAL A 11 3.25 8.35 -4.25
C VAL A 11 1.75 8.61 -4.26
N ALA A 12 1.08 8.39 -3.13
CA ALA A 12 -0.34 8.59 -2.92
C ALA A 12 -0.59 9.12 -1.50
N ALA A 13 -1.74 9.76 -1.30
CA ALA A 13 -2.15 10.40 -0.05
C ALA A 13 -3.20 9.57 0.72
N LEU A 14 -3.40 9.92 2.00
CA LEU A 14 -4.49 9.37 2.79
C LEU A 14 -5.84 9.74 2.15
N GLY A 15 -6.73 8.76 2.01
CA GLY A 15 -8.04 8.91 1.37
C GLY A 15 -8.03 8.71 -0.14
N ASP A 16 -6.87 8.62 -0.79
CA ASP A 16 -6.81 8.32 -2.23
C ASP A 16 -7.33 6.90 -2.50
N VAL A 17 -8.14 6.75 -3.55
CA VAL A 17 -8.51 5.45 -4.11
C VAL A 17 -7.46 5.06 -5.13
N VAL A 18 -6.80 3.93 -4.90
CA VAL A 18 -5.68 3.47 -5.71
C VAL A 18 -5.85 2.02 -6.14
N ALA A 19 -5.32 1.68 -7.31
CA ALA A 19 -5.11 0.31 -7.72
C ALA A 19 -3.85 -0.25 -7.01
N TYR A 20 -3.93 -1.49 -6.53
CA TYR A 20 -2.84 -2.14 -5.83
C TYR A 20 -2.85 -3.65 -6.08
N ILE A 21 -1.70 -4.28 -5.84
CA ILE A 21 -1.59 -5.75 -5.85
C ILE A 21 -1.72 -6.27 -4.42
N ASP A 22 -2.73 -7.11 -4.18
CA ASP A 22 -2.95 -7.75 -2.90
C ASP A 22 -1.90 -8.84 -2.59
N ARG A 23 -1.91 -9.35 -1.36
CA ARG A 23 -1.01 -10.43 -0.91
C ARG A 23 -1.12 -11.74 -1.69
N ASN A 24 -2.20 -11.93 -2.46
CA ASN A 24 -2.43 -13.09 -3.30
C ASN A 24 -2.07 -12.82 -4.77
N GLY A 25 -1.46 -11.67 -5.08
CA GLY A 25 -1.04 -11.29 -6.43
C GLY A 25 -2.20 -10.80 -7.31
N ARG A 26 -3.34 -10.44 -6.73
CA ARG A 26 -4.50 -9.95 -7.48
C ARG A 26 -4.52 -8.43 -7.47
N GLU A 27 -4.82 -7.85 -8.62
CA GLU A 27 -5.10 -6.43 -8.73
C GLU A 27 -6.47 -6.11 -8.13
N GLN A 28 -6.50 -5.09 -7.26
CA GLN A 28 -7.68 -4.61 -6.58
C GLN A 28 -7.64 -3.08 -6.47
N GLU A 29 -8.79 -2.49 -6.16
CA GLU A 29 -8.91 -1.06 -5.85
C GLU A 29 -9.32 -0.86 -4.40
N GLY A 30 -8.77 0.16 -3.75
CA GLY A 30 -9.20 0.54 -2.41
C GLY A 30 -8.67 1.89 -1.97
N GLU A 31 -9.15 2.35 -0.83
CA GLU A 31 -8.83 3.64 -0.22
C GLU A 31 -7.63 3.52 0.73
N ILE A 32 -6.63 4.40 0.61
CA ILE A 32 -5.51 4.45 1.54
C ILE A 32 -5.98 4.98 2.90
N ILE A 33 -5.85 4.16 3.93
CA ILE A 33 -6.25 4.50 5.31
C ILE A 33 -5.06 4.68 6.26
N CYS A 34 -3.87 4.23 5.86
CA CYS A 34 -2.64 4.45 6.62
C CYS A 34 -1.42 4.52 5.68
N ILE A 35 -0.49 5.41 6.00
CA ILE A 35 0.81 5.54 5.33
C ILE A 35 1.88 5.50 6.41
N GLU A 36 2.81 4.55 6.31
CA GLU A 36 3.88 4.36 7.31
C GLU A 36 5.25 4.41 6.63
N ALA A 37 6.10 5.33 7.10
CA ALA A 37 7.52 5.32 6.74
C ALA A 37 8.27 4.29 7.59
N ASN A 38 9.10 3.49 6.93
CA ASN A 38 9.87 2.42 7.55
C ASN A 38 11.37 2.67 7.34
N TRP A 39 12.14 2.72 8.43
CA TRP A 39 13.61 2.81 8.42
C TRP A 39 14.19 1.73 9.33
N ARG A 40 14.60 0.59 8.75
CA ARG A 40 15.25 -0.49 9.50
C ARG A 40 16.74 -0.50 9.19
N LYS A 41 17.57 -0.72 10.23
CA LYS A 41 19.03 -0.83 10.05
C LYS A 41 19.34 -1.93 9.02
N GLY A 42 20.11 -1.59 7.98
CA GLY A 42 20.49 -2.51 6.91
C GLY A 42 19.47 -2.67 5.79
N HIS A 43 18.36 -1.92 5.80
CA HIS A 43 17.39 -1.86 4.71
C HIS A 43 17.23 -0.42 4.21
N PRO A 44 17.03 -0.21 2.90
CA PRO A 44 16.65 1.11 2.38
C PRO A 44 15.35 1.60 3.03
N PRO A 45 15.19 2.92 3.26
CA PRO A 45 13.90 3.48 3.66
C PRO A 45 12.79 3.05 2.71
N SER A 46 11.59 2.82 3.24
CA SER A 46 10.42 2.46 2.43
C SER A 46 9.13 3.09 2.97
N ILE A 47 8.14 3.22 2.09
CA ILE A 47 6.77 3.63 2.44
C ILE A 47 5.85 2.41 2.33
N GLY A 48 5.14 2.10 3.40
CA GLY A 48 4.08 1.10 3.42
C GLY A 48 2.72 1.76 3.40
N TYR A 49 1.77 1.16 2.69
CA TYR A 49 0.38 1.60 2.66
C TYR A 49 -0.51 0.53 3.28
N THR A 50 -1.54 0.97 4.00
CA THR A 50 -2.69 0.13 4.31
C THR A 50 -3.88 0.63 3.52
N VAL A 51 -4.49 -0.26 2.73
CA VAL A 51 -5.60 0.05 1.84
C VAL A 51 -6.84 -0.70 2.30
N ARG A 52 -7.94 0.04 2.44
CA ARG A 52 -9.26 -0.48 2.75
C ARG A 52 -10.03 -0.70 1.46
N HIS A 53 -10.53 -1.92 1.23
CA HIS A 53 -11.24 -2.28 0.01
C HIS A 53 -12.56 -3.01 0.32
N PRO A 54 -13.59 -2.85 -0.54
CA PRO A 54 -14.78 -3.67 -0.46
C PRO A 54 -14.45 -5.10 -0.87
N THR A 55 -15.01 -6.07 -0.15
CA THR A 55 -14.94 -7.48 -0.52
C THR A 55 -16.33 -8.09 -0.46
N TYR A 56 -16.57 -9.13 -1.25
CA TYR A 56 -17.84 -9.84 -1.26
C TYR A 56 -17.60 -11.28 -0.80
N ARG A 57 -18.21 -11.67 0.32
CA ARG A 57 -18.08 -13.01 0.88
C ARG A 57 -19.44 -13.51 1.31
N ASN A 58 -19.78 -14.74 0.93
CA ASN A 58 -21.01 -15.42 1.32
C ASN A 58 -22.30 -14.61 1.05
N GLY A 59 -22.37 -13.87 -0.06
CA GLY A 59 -23.56 -13.11 -0.41
C GLY A 59 -23.67 -11.72 0.24
N MET A 60 -22.62 -11.25 0.94
CA MET A 60 -22.65 -9.99 1.68
C MET A 60 -21.41 -9.15 1.38
N PHE A 61 -21.60 -7.84 1.27
CA PHE A 61 -20.51 -6.87 1.17
C PHE A 61 -19.87 -6.66 2.54
N HIS A 62 -18.54 -6.73 2.57
CA HIS A 62 -17.70 -6.46 3.72
C HIS A 62 -16.62 -5.46 3.35
N THR A 63 -15.96 -4.93 4.36
CA THR A 63 -14.78 -4.09 4.18
C THR A 63 -13.59 -4.81 4.81
N THR A 64 -12.52 -4.97 4.04
CA THR A 64 -11.25 -5.55 4.50
C THR A 64 -10.14 -4.51 4.34
N ALA A 65 -9.02 -4.71 5.02
CA ALA A 65 -7.82 -3.93 4.82
C ALA A 65 -6.64 -4.86 4.46
N ASP A 66 -5.83 -4.41 3.50
CA ASP A 66 -4.53 -5.02 3.20
C ASP A 66 -3.42 -4.04 3.56
N SER A 67 -2.38 -4.52 4.25
CA SER A 67 -1.23 -3.73 4.66
C SER A 67 0.01 -4.08 3.83
N PHE A 68 0.94 -3.13 3.71
CA PHE A 68 2.17 -3.25 2.92
C PHE A 68 1.91 -3.56 1.44
N VAL A 69 0.86 -2.96 0.89
CA VAL A 69 0.51 -3.16 -0.52
C VAL A 69 1.40 -2.35 -1.45
N LYS A 70 1.66 -2.90 -2.63
CA LYS A 70 2.32 -2.18 -3.71
C LYS A 70 1.26 -1.40 -4.48
N VAL A 71 1.24 -0.08 -4.28
CA VAL A 71 0.44 0.86 -5.06
C VAL A 71 0.98 0.91 -6.49
N LEU A 72 0.08 0.83 -7.47
CA LEU A 72 0.42 0.97 -8.88
C LEU A 72 0.47 2.46 -9.26
N PRO A 73 1.42 2.88 -10.12
CA PRO A 73 1.51 4.26 -10.60
C PRO A 73 0.38 4.64 -11.55
#